data_AF-A0A8J2SZJ5-F1
#
_entry.id   AF-A0A8J2SZJ5-F1
#
_cell.length_a   1.000
_cell.length_b   1.000
_cell.length_c   1.000
_cell.angle_alpha   90.00
_cell.angle_beta   90.00
_cell.angle_gamma   90.00
#
_symmetry.space_group_name_H-M   'P 1'
#
loop_
_entity.id
_entity.type
_entity.pdbx_description
1 polymer ?
#
loop_
_entity_poly.entity_id
_entity_poly.type
_entity_poly.pdbx_seq_one_letter_code
_entity_poly.pdbx_strand_id
1 'polypeptide(L)'
;MRCAALCLALLAAPAVAQYSHVCATPANYQGSAMYACPTCSSVTCDVMMAQYTSSGQTLAGKDFSSAFSCSGETHMVRVTVDDIAKYCCGTGDAASQRSACWVDHSYLCADPSTWAPSTVSDQQAGTTCIQLMNYLTQEPGEGLEGDDFSSASTARESCTKSPAPGKDPRWAMVHHVGVDLKCCSSGDSVCSDIYSDVVDSATLGGRVASAVGAVSVFAVLLGLH
;
A
#
# COMPACT_ATOMS: atom_id res chain seq x y z
N MET A 1 38.91 53.75 -17.70
CA MET A 1 37.90 53.14 -16.81
C MET A 1 36.78 52.57 -17.68
N ARG A 2 36.81 51.27 -17.97
CA ARG A 2 35.76 50.57 -18.73
C ARG A 2 35.10 49.59 -17.77
N CYS A 3 33.88 49.89 -17.34
CA CYS A 3 33.05 48.94 -16.59
C CYS A 3 32.54 47.88 -17.57
N ALA A 4 33.04 46.66 -17.45
CA ALA A 4 32.43 45.50 -18.07
C ALA A 4 31.21 45.13 -17.22
N ALA A 5 30.02 45.36 -17.77
CA ALA A 5 28.78 44.85 -17.22
C ALA A 5 28.83 43.32 -17.28
N LEU A 6 28.96 42.71 -16.11
CA LEU A 6 28.80 41.27 -15.92
C LEU A 6 27.31 40.96 -16.18
N CYS A 7 26.98 40.55 -17.40
CA CYS A 7 25.70 39.90 -17.68
C CYS A 7 25.65 38.64 -16.80
N LEU A 8 24.84 38.68 -15.73
CA LEU A 8 24.38 37.47 -15.05
C LEU A 8 23.67 36.62 -16.10
N ALA A 9 24.36 35.58 -16.57
CA ALA A 9 23.71 34.48 -17.24
C ALA A 9 22.71 33.89 -16.25
N LEU A 10 21.42 34.08 -16.54
CA LEU A 10 20.34 33.34 -15.94
C LEU A 10 20.52 31.87 -16.39
N LEU A 11 21.38 31.13 -15.70
CA LEU A 11 21.41 29.69 -15.79
C LEU A 11 20.03 29.21 -15.36
N ALA A 12 19.22 28.78 -16.33
CA ALA A 12 18.04 27.98 -16.05
C ALA A 12 18.49 26.89 -15.07
N ALA A 13 17.97 26.93 -13.84
CA ALA A 13 18.17 25.85 -12.91
C ALA A 13 17.81 24.56 -13.66
N PRO A 14 18.67 23.53 -13.62
CA PRO A 14 18.34 22.28 -14.28
C PRO A 14 16.99 21.82 -13.72
N ALA A 15 16.12 21.29 -14.58
CA ALA A 15 14.73 20.89 -14.29
C ALA A 15 14.58 19.84 -13.15
N VAL A 16 15.68 19.48 -12.50
CA VAL A 16 15.86 18.55 -11.37
C VAL A 16 14.94 18.86 -10.17
N ALA A 17 14.46 20.10 -10.02
CA ALA A 17 13.67 20.50 -8.84
C ALA A 17 12.15 20.36 -8.98
N GLN A 18 11.58 20.30 -10.19
CA GLN A 18 10.12 20.45 -10.36
C GLN A 18 9.33 19.20 -9.98
N TYR A 19 9.96 18.02 -10.04
CA TYR A 19 9.29 16.73 -9.83
C TYR A 19 9.83 15.95 -8.63
N SER A 20 10.75 16.55 -7.88
CA SER A 20 11.51 15.85 -6.85
C SER A 20 10.62 15.25 -5.76
N HIS A 21 9.50 15.91 -5.45
CA HIS A 21 8.55 15.44 -4.45
C HIS A 21 7.60 14.32 -4.92
N VAL A 22 7.85 13.72 -6.10
CA VAL A 22 7.26 12.40 -6.42
C VAL A 22 7.88 11.29 -5.57
N CYS A 23 9.11 11.51 -5.08
CA CYS A 23 9.83 10.62 -4.20
C CYS A 23 9.56 10.94 -2.73
N ALA A 24 9.54 9.92 -1.87
CA ALA A 24 9.46 10.08 -0.42
C ALA A 24 10.60 10.98 0.11
N THR A 25 11.79 10.77 -0.44
CA THR A 25 12.97 11.61 -0.20
C THR A 25 13.27 12.38 -1.49
N PRO A 26 13.01 13.70 -1.55
CA PRO A 26 13.13 14.47 -2.79
C PRO A 26 14.53 14.44 -3.41
N ALA A 27 15.57 14.35 -2.58
CA ALA A 27 16.96 14.25 -3.02
C ALA A 27 17.26 12.96 -3.83
N ASN A 28 16.38 11.96 -3.78
CA ASN A 28 16.55 10.71 -4.52
C ASN A 28 15.97 10.79 -5.93
N TYR A 29 15.27 11.86 -6.29
CA TYR A 29 14.72 12.00 -7.64
C TYR A 29 15.82 12.13 -8.68
N GLN A 30 15.72 11.30 -9.72
CA GLN A 30 16.69 11.23 -10.82
C GLN A 30 16.01 11.56 -12.14
N GLY A 31 15.90 12.85 -12.44
CA GLY A 31 15.24 13.33 -13.66
C GLY A 31 15.79 12.77 -14.98
N SER A 32 17.08 12.44 -15.02
CA SER A 32 17.75 11.83 -16.18
C SER A 32 17.67 10.31 -16.23
N ALA A 33 17.16 9.64 -15.20
CA ALA A 33 16.99 8.19 -15.20
C ALA A 33 15.98 7.78 -16.28
N MET A 34 16.15 6.58 -16.83
CA MET A 34 15.24 6.04 -17.83
C MET A 34 14.02 5.42 -17.15
N TYR A 35 12.84 5.94 -17.50
CA TYR A 35 11.57 5.31 -17.18
C TYR A 35 11.34 4.17 -18.18
N ALA A 36 11.39 2.93 -17.69
CA ALA A 36 11.23 1.75 -18.54
C ALA A 36 9.74 1.49 -18.79
N CYS A 37 9.22 2.11 -19.84
CA CYS A 37 7.88 1.83 -20.34
C CYS A 37 7.84 0.47 -21.08
N PRO A 38 7.04 -0.51 -20.65
CA PRO A 38 6.98 -1.81 -21.33
C PRO A 38 6.34 -1.76 -22.72
N THR A 39 5.51 -0.75 -22.98
CA THR A 39 4.68 -0.64 -24.19
C THR A 39 5.03 0.56 -25.07
N CYS A 40 6.03 1.35 -24.69
CA CYS A 40 6.42 2.57 -25.39
C CYS A 40 7.93 2.82 -25.32
N SER A 41 8.42 3.79 -26.08
CA SER A 41 9.83 4.17 -26.03
C SER A 41 10.20 4.64 -24.62
N SER A 42 11.26 4.08 -24.06
CA SER A 42 11.81 4.56 -22.79
C SER A 42 12.19 6.03 -22.90
N VAL A 43 11.75 6.83 -21.94
CA VAL A 43 12.01 8.27 -21.85
C VAL A 43 12.68 8.60 -20.53
N THR A 44 13.23 9.81 -20.38
CA THR A 44 13.73 10.24 -19.07
C THR A 44 12.58 10.45 -18.09
N CYS A 45 12.86 10.34 -16.80
CA CYS A 45 11.91 10.65 -15.74
C CYS A 45 11.34 12.07 -15.85
N ASP A 46 12.15 13.07 -16.19
CA ASP A 46 11.65 14.43 -16.42
C ASP A 46 10.65 14.50 -17.57
N VAL A 47 10.90 13.77 -18.66
CA VAL A 47 9.98 13.72 -19.81
C VAL A 47 8.70 12.98 -19.42
N MET A 48 8.81 11.87 -18.68
CA MET A 48 7.64 11.10 -18.23
C MET A 48 6.77 11.90 -17.25
N MET A 49 7.40 12.59 -16.29
CA MET A 49 6.68 13.45 -15.34
C MET A 49 5.99 14.61 -16.04
N ALA A 50 6.64 15.24 -17.02
CA ALA A 50 6.03 16.28 -17.84
C ALA A 50 4.82 15.75 -18.63
N GLN A 51 4.87 14.50 -19.09
CA GLN A 51 3.72 13.85 -19.73
C GLN A 51 2.61 13.60 -18.72
N TYR A 52 2.85 12.90 -17.61
CA TYR A 52 1.80 12.57 -16.65
C TYR A 52 1.11 13.78 -16.01
N THR A 53 1.81 14.90 -15.89
CA THR A 53 1.26 16.15 -15.34
C THR A 53 0.55 17.02 -16.39
N SER A 54 0.60 16.64 -17.68
CA SER A 54 -0.08 17.34 -18.76
C SER A 54 -1.60 17.16 -18.73
N SER A 55 -2.33 18.05 -19.41
CA SER A 55 -3.79 18.02 -19.45
C SER A 55 -4.33 16.69 -19.99
N GLY A 56 -5.32 16.12 -19.29
CA GLY A 56 -5.96 14.85 -19.67
C GLY A 56 -5.20 13.60 -19.23
N GLN A 57 -4.11 13.75 -18.47
CA GLN A 57 -3.34 12.65 -17.90
C GLN A 57 -3.68 12.44 -16.42
N THR A 58 -3.24 11.31 -15.85
CA THR A 58 -3.59 10.90 -14.48
C THR A 58 -3.13 11.89 -13.42
N LEU A 59 -1.98 12.55 -13.61
CA LEU A 59 -1.44 13.54 -12.68
C LEU A 59 -1.70 14.99 -13.13
N ALA A 60 -2.69 15.20 -14.02
CA ALA A 60 -3.03 16.53 -14.52
C ALA A 60 -3.35 17.49 -13.36
N GLY A 61 -2.66 18.63 -13.34
CA GLY A 61 -2.84 19.67 -12.31
C GLY A 61 -2.24 19.35 -10.94
N LYS A 62 -1.48 18.25 -10.80
CA LYS A 62 -0.70 17.95 -9.59
C LYS A 62 0.63 18.71 -9.62
N ASP A 63 1.04 19.17 -8.45
CA ASP A 63 2.30 19.90 -8.26
C ASP A 63 3.26 19.07 -7.39
N PHE A 64 4.46 18.83 -7.91
CA PHE A 64 5.55 18.09 -7.27
C PHE A 64 6.77 18.99 -7.01
N SER A 65 6.61 20.31 -7.16
CA SER A 65 7.64 21.30 -6.82
C SER A 65 7.78 21.53 -5.31
N SER A 66 6.81 21.03 -4.55
CA SER A 66 6.78 21.01 -3.08
C SER A 66 6.22 19.67 -2.60
N ALA A 67 6.24 19.43 -1.28
CA ALA A 67 5.82 18.17 -0.69
C ALA A 67 4.42 17.73 -1.19
N PHE A 68 4.39 16.60 -1.89
CA PHE A 68 3.16 16.02 -2.40
C PHE A 68 2.49 15.17 -1.30
N SER A 69 1.19 15.40 -1.08
CA SER A 69 0.39 14.60 -0.15
C SER A 69 -0.51 13.66 -0.92
N CYS A 70 -0.46 12.38 -0.58
CA CYS A 70 -1.33 11.37 -1.18
C CYS A 70 -2.66 11.22 -0.44
N SER A 71 -2.87 11.99 0.63
CA SER A 71 -4.14 12.04 1.35
C SER A 71 -5.23 12.67 0.48
N GLY A 72 -6.34 11.97 0.31
CA GLY A 72 -7.47 12.42 -0.53
C GLY A 72 -7.27 12.23 -2.03
N GLU A 73 -6.13 11.68 -2.47
CA GLU A 73 -5.90 11.33 -3.86
C GLU A 73 -6.59 10.03 -4.25
N THR A 74 -6.94 9.86 -5.53
CA THR A 74 -7.57 8.64 -6.02
C THR A 74 -6.57 7.49 -6.12
N HIS A 75 -7.06 6.23 -6.10
CA HIS A 75 -6.24 5.04 -6.36
C HIS A 75 -5.29 5.21 -7.56
N MET A 76 -5.83 5.70 -8.68
CA MET A 76 -5.07 5.85 -9.93
C MET A 76 -3.91 6.83 -9.80
N VAL A 77 -4.08 7.94 -9.05
CA VAL A 77 -3.00 8.89 -8.78
C VAL A 77 -1.91 8.23 -7.95
N ARG A 78 -2.29 7.53 -6.87
CA ARG A 78 -1.34 6.87 -5.96
C ARG A 78 -0.55 5.78 -6.68
N VAL A 79 -1.22 4.93 -7.45
CA VAL A 79 -0.57 3.89 -8.27
C VAL A 79 0.38 4.49 -9.30
N THR A 80 0.00 5.60 -9.93
CA THR A 80 0.87 6.27 -10.92
C THR A 80 2.12 6.85 -10.25
N VAL A 81 1.97 7.48 -9.08
CA VAL A 81 3.10 8.02 -8.30
C VAL A 81 4.02 6.89 -7.80
N ASP A 82 3.47 5.78 -7.32
CA ASP A 82 4.23 4.59 -6.94
C ASP A 82 5.00 4.00 -8.12
N ASP A 83 4.38 3.92 -9.30
CA ASP A 83 5.01 3.35 -10.48
C ASP A 83 6.14 4.22 -11.02
N ILE A 84 5.95 5.54 -11.06
CA ILE A 84 7.00 6.49 -11.41
C ILE A 84 8.19 6.35 -10.45
N ALA A 85 7.95 6.22 -9.16
CA ALA A 85 9.01 6.14 -8.17
C ALA A 85 9.94 4.93 -8.37
N LYS A 86 9.43 3.80 -8.88
CA LYS A 86 10.26 2.61 -9.18
C LYS A 86 11.43 2.90 -10.12
N TYR A 87 11.25 3.88 -11.02
CA TYR A 87 12.25 4.23 -12.03
C TYR A 87 12.94 5.56 -11.73
N CYS A 88 12.24 6.46 -11.05
CA CYS A 88 12.64 7.86 -10.91
C CYS A 88 13.15 8.21 -9.51
N CYS A 89 12.92 7.37 -8.51
CA CYS A 89 13.39 7.58 -7.15
C CYS A 89 14.49 6.58 -6.82
N GLY A 90 15.69 7.08 -6.48
CA GLY A 90 16.81 6.29 -5.95
C GLY A 90 17.41 5.27 -6.93
N THR A 91 18.68 4.94 -6.72
CA THR A 91 19.35 3.78 -7.36
C THR A 91 19.92 2.83 -6.30
N GLY A 92 19.64 3.13 -5.02
CA GLY A 92 20.17 2.43 -3.86
C GLY A 92 19.17 1.44 -3.27
N ASP A 93 19.02 1.46 -1.95
CA ASP A 93 18.14 0.56 -1.22
C ASP A 93 16.64 0.77 -1.53
N ALA A 94 15.82 -0.19 -1.12
CA ALA A 94 14.36 -0.14 -1.31
C ALA A 94 13.70 1.07 -0.62
N ALA A 95 14.32 1.66 0.41
CA ALA A 95 13.79 2.87 1.04
C ALA A 95 14.01 4.10 0.16
N SER A 96 15.13 4.16 -0.56
CA SER A 96 15.46 5.25 -1.47
C SER A 96 14.53 5.32 -2.70
N GLN A 97 13.90 4.20 -3.05
CA GLN A 97 13.00 4.05 -4.20
C GLN A 97 11.52 4.32 -3.88
N ARG A 98 11.21 4.73 -2.66
CA ARG A 98 9.83 4.99 -2.23
C ARG A 98 9.27 6.25 -2.87
N SER A 99 8.01 6.18 -3.27
CA SER A 99 7.24 7.34 -3.73
C SER A 99 6.75 8.18 -2.55
N ALA A 100 6.28 9.40 -2.80
CA ALA A 100 5.58 10.21 -1.81
C ALA A 100 4.28 9.57 -1.30
N CYS A 101 3.72 8.59 -2.03
CA CYS A 101 2.53 7.81 -1.66
C CYS A 101 2.84 6.48 -0.98
N TRP A 102 4.11 6.17 -0.75
CA TRP A 102 4.48 4.91 -0.15
C TRP A 102 3.94 4.80 1.29
N VAL A 103 3.26 3.69 1.57
CA VAL A 103 2.75 3.35 2.90
C VAL A 103 3.41 2.05 3.37
N ASP A 104 3.86 2.02 4.62
CA ASP A 104 4.41 0.79 5.19
C ASP A 104 3.28 -0.13 5.63
N HIS A 105 3.17 -1.29 4.99
CA HIS A 105 2.27 -2.37 5.38
C HIS A 105 3.02 -3.59 5.90
N SER A 106 4.28 -3.45 6.30
CA SER A 106 5.11 -4.58 6.72
C SER A 106 4.53 -5.36 7.89
N TYR A 107 3.80 -4.71 8.80
CA TYR A 107 3.12 -5.38 9.91
C TYR A 107 1.84 -6.13 9.52
N LEU A 108 1.50 -6.20 8.23
CA LEU A 108 0.59 -7.21 7.73
C LEU A 108 1.17 -8.62 7.93
N CYS A 109 2.49 -8.75 7.83
CA CYS A 109 3.20 -10.00 8.08
C CYS A 109 3.48 -10.18 9.57
N ALA A 110 3.46 -11.43 10.04
CA ALA A 110 3.81 -11.75 11.42
C ALA A 110 5.27 -11.34 11.73
N ASP A 111 6.16 -11.54 10.75
CA ASP A 111 7.51 -10.97 10.72
C ASP A 111 7.54 -9.83 9.69
N PRO A 112 7.67 -8.56 10.10
CA PRO A 112 7.70 -7.43 9.16
C PRO A 112 8.83 -7.49 8.13
N SER A 113 9.92 -8.21 8.42
CA SER A 113 11.05 -8.36 7.49
C SER A 113 10.72 -9.26 6.28
N THR A 114 9.64 -10.04 6.37
CA THR A 114 9.21 -10.96 5.30
C THR A 114 8.25 -10.32 4.31
N TRP A 115 7.82 -9.07 4.58
CA TRP A 115 6.99 -8.27 3.69
C TRP A 115 7.67 -8.07 2.34
N ALA A 116 6.98 -8.46 1.28
CA ALA A 116 7.47 -8.43 -0.09
C ALA A 116 6.60 -7.46 -0.94
N PRO A 117 6.76 -6.14 -0.79
CA PRO A 117 5.86 -5.14 -1.39
C PRO A 117 5.82 -5.18 -2.92
N SER A 118 6.90 -5.62 -3.55
CA SER A 118 7.05 -5.72 -5.00
C SER A 118 6.60 -7.06 -5.58
N THR A 119 6.24 -8.05 -4.73
CA THR A 119 5.70 -9.33 -5.22
C THR A 119 4.42 -9.07 -5.98
N VAL A 120 4.34 -9.62 -7.18
CA VAL A 120 3.16 -9.56 -8.04
C VAL A 120 2.25 -10.72 -7.69
N SER A 121 1.00 -10.43 -7.38
CA SER A 121 -0.03 -11.46 -7.17
C SER A 121 -0.43 -12.06 -8.52
N ASP A 122 -0.14 -13.36 -8.70
CA ASP A 122 -0.61 -14.12 -9.86
C ASP A 122 -2.15 -14.19 -9.93
N GLN A 123 -2.82 -14.01 -8.78
CA GLN A 123 -4.29 -14.10 -8.67
C GLN A 123 -5.00 -12.77 -8.95
N GLN A 124 -4.29 -11.64 -9.00
CA GLN A 124 -4.85 -10.31 -9.20
C GLN A 124 -4.14 -9.54 -10.32
N ALA A 125 -4.15 -10.16 -11.51
CA ALA A 125 -3.88 -9.51 -12.79
C ALA A 125 -2.61 -8.64 -12.85
N GLY A 126 -1.53 -9.03 -12.15
CA GLY A 126 -0.27 -8.31 -12.20
C GLY A 126 -0.10 -7.18 -11.16
N THR A 127 -1.01 -7.07 -10.20
CA THR A 127 -0.93 -6.06 -9.12
C THR A 127 0.11 -6.46 -8.08
N THR A 128 0.93 -5.50 -7.63
CA THR A 128 1.90 -5.76 -6.55
C THR A 128 1.24 -5.74 -5.17
N CYS A 129 1.86 -6.40 -4.19
CA CYS A 129 1.39 -6.41 -2.81
C CYS A 129 1.18 -5.01 -2.23
N ILE A 130 2.08 -4.06 -2.52
CA ILE A 130 1.91 -2.67 -2.09
C ILE A 130 0.71 -2.00 -2.76
N GLN A 131 0.49 -2.22 -4.06
CA GLN A 131 -0.65 -1.64 -4.78
C GLN A 131 -1.98 -2.19 -4.26
N LEU A 132 -2.04 -3.50 -4.00
CA LEU A 132 -3.20 -4.15 -3.43
C LEU A 132 -3.50 -3.64 -2.02
N MET A 133 -2.51 -3.59 -1.15
CA MET A 133 -2.72 -3.10 0.22
C MET A 133 -3.09 -1.63 0.24
N ASN A 134 -2.51 -0.81 -0.64
CA ASN A 134 -2.93 0.58 -0.80
C ASN A 134 -4.40 0.67 -1.23
N TYR A 135 -4.83 -0.14 -2.20
CA TYR A 135 -6.24 -0.21 -2.61
C TYR A 135 -7.16 -0.60 -1.44
N LEU A 136 -6.88 -1.73 -0.79
CA LEU A 136 -7.74 -2.28 0.26
C LEU A 136 -7.86 -1.38 1.49
N THR A 137 -6.80 -0.64 1.82
CA THR A 137 -6.75 0.21 3.04
C THR A 137 -7.23 1.63 2.82
N GLN A 138 -7.14 2.15 1.59
CA GLN A 138 -7.35 3.57 1.32
C GLN A 138 -8.57 3.87 0.44
N GLU A 139 -9.14 2.87 -0.25
CA GLU A 139 -10.32 3.10 -1.09
C GLU A 139 -11.63 2.96 -0.31
N PRO A 140 -12.57 3.92 -0.50
CA PRO A 140 -13.87 3.87 0.14
C PRO A 140 -14.66 2.61 -0.22
N GLY A 141 -15.20 1.94 0.80
CA GLY A 141 -15.98 0.72 0.64
C GLY A 141 -15.15 -0.55 0.53
N GLU A 142 -13.83 -0.48 0.66
CA GLU A 142 -12.99 -1.67 0.71
C GLU A 142 -12.93 -2.33 2.08
N GLY A 143 -12.65 -3.64 2.09
CA GLY A 143 -12.79 -4.44 3.31
C GLY A 143 -11.80 -4.11 4.41
N LEU A 144 -10.66 -3.48 4.07
CA LEU A 144 -9.66 -2.99 5.01
C LEU A 144 -9.63 -1.46 5.10
N GLU A 145 -10.66 -0.76 4.58
CA GLU A 145 -10.69 0.71 4.57
C GLU A 145 -10.41 1.26 5.98
N GLY A 146 -9.46 2.19 6.05
CA GLY A 146 -9.05 2.88 7.27
C GLY A 146 -8.22 2.04 8.25
N ASP A 147 -7.83 0.81 7.89
CA ASP A 147 -6.91 0.04 8.71
C ASP A 147 -5.48 0.54 8.63
N ASP A 148 -4.79 0.40 9.76
CA ASP A 148 -3.43 0.85 9.96
C ASP A 148 -2.51 -0.34 10.22
N PHE A 149 -1.63 -0.61 9.26
CA PHE A 149 -0.60 -1.66 9.32
C PHE A 149 0.79 -1.08 9.59
N SER A 150 0.88 0.11 10.21
CA SER A 150 2.16 0.75 10.58
C SER A 150 2.82 0.17 11.83
N SER A 151 2.10 -0.66 12.60
CA SER A 151 2.61 -1.32 13.80
C SER A 151 1.96 -2.68 14.03
N ALA A 152 2.63 -3.56 14.78
CA ALA A 152 2.07 -4.86 15.14
C ALA A 152 0.76 -4.72 15.94
N SER A 153 0.65 -3.72 16.81
CA SER A 153 -0.56 -3.49 17.61
C SER A 153 -1.77 -3.08 16.77
N THR A 154 -1.58 -2.13 15.84
CA THR A 154 -2.67 -1.62 15.00
C THR A 154 -3.07 -2.65 13.94
N ALA A 155 -2.09 -3.37 13.39
CA ALA A 155 -2.33 -4.48 12.48
C ALA A 155 -3.11 -5.61 13.16
N ARG A 156 -2.80 -5.91 14.43
CA ARG A 156 -3.53 -6.91 15.20
C ARG A 156 -4.96 -6.49 15.53
N GLU A 157 -5.17 -5.21 15.82
CA GLU A 157 -6.51 -4.65 16.01
C GLU A 157 -7.36 -4.86 14.75
N SER A 158 -6.79 -4.60 13.56
CA SER A 158 -7.47 -4.81 12.26
C SER A 158 -8.05 -6.22 12.12
N CYS A 159 -7.33 -7.27 12.55
CA CYS A 159 -7.83 -8.65 12.50
C CYS A 159 -9.17 -8.86 13.23
N THR A 160 -9.42 -8.07 14.28
CA THR A 160 -10.58 -8.25 15.18
C THR A 160 -11.72 -7.26 14.90
N LYS A 161 -11.50 -6.25 14.06
CA LYS A 161 -12.54 -5.28 13.70
C LYS A 161 -13.64 -5.94 12.87
N SER A 162 -14.87 -5.48 13.06
CA SER A 162 -15.99 -5.91 12.22
C SER A 162 -15.74 -5.53 10.75
N PRO A 163 -16.08 -6.40 9.79
CA PRO A 163 -15.94 -6.09 8.39
C PRO A 163 -16.95 -5.01 7.98
N ALA A 164 -16.66 -4.33 6.87
CA ALA A 164 -17.65 -3.48 6.23
C ALA A 164 -18.87 -4.32 5.78
N PRO A 165 -20.08 -3.72 5.69
CA PRO A 165 -21.28 -4.45 5.28
C PRO A 165 -21.08 -5.19 3.94
N GLY A 166 -21.34 -6.50 3.93
CA GLY A 166 -21.22 -7.33 2.74
C GLY A 166 -19.79 -7.73 2.35
N LYS A 167 -18.79 -7.49 3.23
CA LYS A 167 -17.41 -7.92 3.03
C LYS A 167 -17.06 -9.12 3.92
N ASP A 168 -16.04 -9.86 3.50
CA ASP A 168 -15.47 -10.95 4.29
C ASP A 168 -14.86 -10.43 5.60
N PRO A 169 -14.73 -11.29 6.63
CA PRO A 169 -14.06 -10.93 7.87
C PRO A 169 -12.64 -10.40 7.62
N ARG A 170 -12.24 -9.34 8.34
CA ARG A 170 -10.93 -8.69 8.13
C ARG A 170 -9.75 -9.65 8.33
N TRP A 171 -9.80 -10.54 9.32
CA TRP A 171 -8.77 -11.56 9.51
C TRP A 171 -8.60 -12.48 8.29
N ALA A 172 -9.70 -12.83 7.61
CA ALA A 172 -9.66 -13.69 6.43
C ALA A 172 -9.01 -12.94 5.25
N MET A 173 -9.34 -11.65 5.08
CA MET A 173 -8.72 -10.81 4.06
C MET A 173 -7.22 -10.61 4.31
N VAL A 174 -6.82 -10.30 5.54
CA VAL A 174 -5.41 -10.11 5.90
C VAL A 174 -4.62 -11.42 5.72
N HIS A 175 -5.19 -12.56 6.11
CA HIS A 175 -4.59 -13.86 5.86
C HIS A 175 -4.45 -14.15 4.36
N HIS A 176 -5.50 -13.91 3.58
CA HIS A 176 -5.49 -14.12 2.14
C HIS A 176 -4.38 -13.29 1.47
N VAL A 177 -4.29 -12.00 1.80
CA VAL A 177 -3.25 -11.13 1.23
C VAL A 177 -1.85 -11.54 1.68
N GLY A 178 -1.65 -11.80 2.96
CA GLY A 178 -0.33 -12.16 3.49
C GLY A 178 0.17 -13.51 2.97
N VAL A 179 -0.70 -14.51 3.00
CA VAL A 179 -0.34 -15.92 2.81
C VAL A 179 -0.66 -16.38 1.38
N ASP A 180 -1.93 -16.33 0.98
CA ASP A 180 -2.36 -16.90 -0.31
C ASP A 180 -1.79 -16.11 -1.50
N LEU A 181 -1.70 -14.79 -1.36
CA LEU A 181 -1.10 -13.91 -2.37
C LEU A 181 0.41 -13.73 -2.19
N LYS A 182 1.02 -14.40 -1.20
CA LYS A 182 2.46 -14.44 -0.94
C LYS A 182 3.09 -13.07 -0.69
N CYS A 183 2.33 -12.14 -0.12
CA CYS A 183 2.88 -10.85 0.28
C CYS A 183 3.77 -10.94 1.51
N CYS A 184 3.66 -12.02 2.29
CA CYS A 184 4.58 -12.41 3.34
C CYS A 184 5.39 -13.63 2.90
N SER A 185 6.69 -13.46 2.72
CA SER A 185 7.57 -14.55 2.27
C SER A 185 7.74 -15.68 3.30
N SER A 186 7.42 -15.44 4.58
CA SER A 186 7.32 -16.50 5.60
C SER A 186 6.12 -17.42 5.40
N GLY A 187 5.08 -16.96 4.70
CA GLY A 187 3.78 -17.62 4.68
C GLY A 187 2.92 -17.34 5.91
N ASP A 188 3.28 -16.35 6.74
CA ASP A 188 2.53 -15.99 7.95
C ASP A 188 2.10 -14.53 7.94
N SER A 189 0.81 -14.31 8.18
CA SER A 189 0.20 -12.99 8.41
C SER A 189 0.02 -12.72 9.90
N VAL A 190 -0.20 -11.45 10.26
CA VAL A 190 -0.54 -11.03 11.64
C VAL A 190 -1.87 -11.60 12.16
N CYS A 191 -2.70 -12.19 11.28
CA CYS A 191 -3.97 -12.83 11.64
C CYS A 191 -3.97 -14.36 11.52
N SER A 192 -2.81 -15.00 11.27
CA SER A 192 -2.75 -16.45 10.99
C SER A 192 -3.20 -17.35 12.14
N ASP A 193 -3.03 -16.90 13.38
CA ASP A 193 -3.52 -17.60 14.57
C ASP A 193 -5.07 -17.60 14.65
N ILE A 194 -5.71 -16.45 14.43
CA ILE A 194 -7.17 -16.31 14.38
C ILE A 194 -7.73 -17.18 13.24
N TYR A 195 -7.07 -17.15 12.07
CA TYR A 195 -7.46 -17.97 10.93
C TYR A 195 -7.44 -19.46 11.29
N SER A 196 -6.35 -19.93 11.90
CA SER A 196 -6.19 -21.34 12.28
C SER A 196 -7.23 -21.78 13.30
N ASP A 197 -7.48 -20.97 14.35
CA ASP A 197 -8.48 -21.26 15.38
C ASP A 197 -9.90 -21.44 14.79
N VAL A 198 -10.26 -20.60 13.81
CA VAL A 198 -11.55 -20.67 13.12
C VAL A 198 -11.64 -21.91 12.23
N VAL A 199 -10.60 -22.21 11.45
CA VAL A 199 -10.56 -23.39 10.57
C VAL A 199 -10.61 -24.69 11.38
N ASP A 200 -9.87 -24.75 12.48
CA ASP A 200 -9.89 -25.91 13.39
C ASP A 200 -11.26 -26.05 14.06
N SER A 201 -11.87 -24.95 14.51
CA SER A 201 -13.22 -24.96 15.07
C SER A 201 -14.28 -25.38 14.04
N ALA A 202 -14.15 -25.02 12.77
CA ALA A 202 -15.05 -25.44 11.71
C ALA A 202 -14.85 -26.92 11.33
N THR A 203 -13.61 -27.39 11.33
CA THR A 203 -13.25 -28.79 11.04
C THR A 203 -13.68 -29.72 12.18
N LEU A 204 -13.52 -29.27 13.42
CA LEU A 204 -14.04 -29.93 14.60
C LEU A 204 -15.56 -29.81 14.64
N GLY A 205 -16.15 -28.66 14.32
CA GLY A 205 -17.60 -28.42 14.21
C GLY A 205 -18.32 -29.32 13.20
N GLY A 206 -17.65 -29.75 12.12
CA GLY A 206 -18.13 -30.78 11.20
C GLY A 206 -18.09 -32.21 11.77
N ARG A 207 -17.33 -32.44 12.85
CA ARG A 207 -17.31 -33.68 13.65
C ARG A 207 -18.10 -33.56 14.97
N VAL A 208 -18.47 -32.35 15.37
CA VAL A 208 -19.39 -32.05 16.48
C VAL A 208 -20.64 -31.30 16.01
N ALA A 209 -21.27 -31.78 14.94
CA ALA A 209 -22.74 -31.82 14.89
C ALA A 209 -23.27 -32.97 15.77
N SER A 210 -22.72 -33.11 16.98
CA SER A 210 -23.20 -33.97 18.06
C SER A 210 -22.34 -33.72 19.29
N ALA A 211 -22.52 -32.56 19.93
CA ALA A 211 -22.42 -32.38 21.39
C ALA A 211 -22.30 -30.90 21.74
N VAL A 212 -23.39 -30.35 22.30
CA VAL A 212 -23.41 -29.34 23.37
C VAL A 212 -22.68 -28.01 23.06
N GLY A 213 -23.37 -26.89 22.90
CA GLY A 213 -24.24 -26.36 23.94
C GLY A 213 -25.14 -25.23 23.43
N ALA A 214 -26.44 -25.50 23.52
CA ALA A 214 -27.41 -24.45 23.74
C ALA A 214 -27.03 -23.72 25.03
N VAL A 215 -26.50 -22.51 24.86
CA VAL A 215 -26.98 -21.29 25.52
C VAL A 215 -27.38 -21.50 27.00
N SER A 216 -26.45 -21.18 27.91
CA SER A 216 -26.81 -20.73 29.25
C SER A 216 -27.52 -19.39 29.13
N VAL A 217 -28.85 -19.42 29.09
CA VAL A 217 -29.70 -18.26 29.42
C VAL A 217 -30.16 -18.43 30.86
N PHE A 218 -29.81 -17.44 31.66
CA PHE A 218 -30.37 -17.13 32.95
C PHE A 218 -31.90 -17.30 32.97
N ALA A 219 -32.41 -18.13 33.87
CA ALA A 219 -33.75 -17.96 34.42
C ALA A 219 -33.75 -18.43 35.89
N VAL A 220 -33.67 -17.44 36.76
CA VAL A 220 -34.16 -17.47 38.14
C VAL A 220 -35.57 -18.09 38.16
N LEU A 221 -35.81 -19.10 38.99
CA LEU A 221 -37.06 -19.30 39.73
C LEU A 221 -36.90 -20.40 40.79
N LEU A 222 -36.86 -19.89 42.02
CA LEU A 222 -37.29 -20.45 43.31
C LEU A 222 -37.98 -21.82 43.25
N GLY A 223 -37.53 -22.73 44.13
CA GLY A 223 -38.16 -24.04 44.32
C GLY A 223 -39.52 -24.01 45.00
N LEU A 224 -40.12 -25.18 45.14
CA LEU A 224 -40.83 -25.70 46.32
C LEU A 224 -41.45 -27.06 45.96
N HIS A 225 -41.19 -28.05 46.83
CA HIS A 225 -41.91 -29.31 47.11
C HIS A 225 -42.10 -30.35 45.98
#